data_AF-A0A9X4L5X5-F1
#
_entry.id   AF-A0A9X4L5X5-F1
#
_cell.length_a   1.000
_cell.length_b   1.000
_cell.length_c   1.000
_cell.angle_alpha   90.00
_cell.angle_beta   90.00
_cell.angle_gamma   90.00
#
_symmetry.space_group_name_H-M   'P 1'
#
loop_
_entity.id
_entity.type
_entity.pdbx_description
1 polymer ?
#
loop_
_entity_poly.entity_id
_entity_poly.type
_entity_poly.pdbx_seq_one_letter_code
_entity_poly.pdbx_strand_id
1 'polypeptide(L)'
;MLQELDNKLKDNGYDTDFDTDGIYLPKYSIDIIRDNSNYIIKPKDDEPVIANNIDDALLIIKDFSYGEMISEELDENNYHYNKESARFFSLGNDKIKVIDGRFYLQDDEGSTNVYVDIPSVIGALQSKFLGEK
;
A
#
# COMPACT_ATOMS: atom_id res chain seq x y z
N MET A 1 -19.30 13.66 -3.05
CA MET A 1 -18.48 12.89 -2.10
C MET A 1 -17.93 11.61 -2.71
N LEU A 2 -18.71 10.52 -2.93
CA LEU A 2 -18.15 9.33 -3.61
C LEU A 2 -17.72 9.64 -5.05
N GLN A 3 -18.60 10.26 -5.86
CA GLN A 3 -18.23 10.74 -7.20
C GLN A 3 -16.99 11.65 -7.21
N GLU A 4 -16.81 12.45 -6.16
CA GLU A 4 -15.68 13.38 -6.07
C GLU A 4 -14.38 12.63 -5.76
N LEU A 5 -14.44 11.66 -4.84
CA LEU A 5 -13.33 10.74 -4.58
C LEU A 5 -13.00 9.92 -5.83
N ASP A 6 -14.00 9.39 -6.54
CA ASP A 6 -13.82 8.65 -7.80
C ASP A 6 -13.08 9.49 -8.86
N ASN A 7 -13.50 10.73 -9.07
CA ASN A 7 -12.82 11.64 -9.99
C ASN A 7 -11.36 11.88 -9.56
N LYS A 8 -11.11 12.09 -8.25
CA LYS A 8 -9.74 12.27 -7.74
C LYS A 8 -8.89 11.03 -7.90
N LEU A 9 -9.46 9.83 -7.73
CA LEU A 9 -8.76 8.57 -7.97
C LEU A 9 -8.35 8.44 -9.44
N LYS A 10 -9.28 8.72 -10.37
CA LYS A 10 -8.99 8.75 -11.81
C LYS A 10 -7.90 9.78 -12.17
N ASP A 11 -7.97 10.99 -11.59
CA ASP A 11 -6.94 12.02 -11.77
C ASP A 11 -5.56 11.57 -11.27
N ASN A 12 -5.50 10.68 -10.27
CA ASN A 12 -4.27 10.07 -9.75
C ASN A 12 -3.87 8.77 -10.48
N GLY A 13 -4.57 8.42 -11.57
CA GLY A 13 -4.24 7.28 -12.42
C GLY A 13 -4.78 5.94 -11.95
N TYR A 14 -5.72 5.93 -11.00
CA TYR A 14 -6.42 4.71 -10.61
C TYR A 14 -7.50 4.35 -11.62
N ASP A 15 -7.58 3.06 -11.96
CA ASP A 15 -8.75 2.50 -12.63
C ASP A 15 -9.80 2.15 -11.58
N THR A 16 -11.05 2.53 -11.81
CA THR A 16 -12.12 2.39 -10.82
C THR A 16 -13.41 1.86 -11.45
N ASP A 17 -14.01 0.91 -10.76
CA ASP A 17 -15.38 0.46 -10.99
C ASP A 17 -16.27 1.21 -10.00
N PHE A 18 -17.00 2.21 -10.50
CA PHE A 18 -17.85 3.08 -9.70
C PHE A 18 -19.33 2.82 -9.96
N ASP A 19 -20.09 2.61 -8.89
CA ASP A 19 -21.54 2.44 -8.93
C ASP A 19 -22.26 3.18 -7.78
N THR A 20 -23.51 2.81 -7.50
CA THR A 20 -24.30 3.43 -6.44
C THR A 20 -23.85 3.05 -5.03
N ASP A 21 -23.18 1.92 -4.89
CA ASP A 21 -22.88 1.27 -3.62
C ASP A 21 -21.45 1.60 -3.18
N GLY A 22 -20.53 1.82 -4.13
CA GLY A 22 -19.14 2.16 -3.81
C GLY A 22 -18.24 2.44 -5.00
N ILE A 23 -16.94 2.42 -4.71
CA ILE A 23 -15.84 2.47 -5.68
C ILE A 23 -14.98 1.24 -5.41
N TYR A 24 -14.80 0.40 -6.41
CA TYR A 24 -13.85 -0.70 -6.37
C TYR A 24 -12.63 -0.38 -7.22
N LEU A 25 -11.42 -0.70 -6.73
CA LEU A 25 -10.16 -0.56 -7.46
C LEU A 25 -9.65 -1.98 -7.80
N PRO A 26 -9.93 -2.50 -9.02
CA PRO A 26 -9.73 -3.91 -9.34
C PRO A 26 -8.27 -4.36 -9.21
N LYS A 27 -7.34 -3.53 -9.70
CA LYS A 27 -5.90 -3.84 -9.66
C LYS A 27 -5.39 -4.06 -8.23
N TYR A 28 -5.90 -3.29 -7.29
CA TYR A 28 -5.42 -3.28 -5.90
C TYR A 28 -6.32 -4.08 -4.95
N SER A 29 -7.44 -4.60 -5.45
CA SER A 29 -8.47 -5.27 -4.66
C SER A 29 -8.90 -4.45 -3.43
N ILE A 30 -9.17 -3.16 -3.65
CA ILE A 30 -9.63 -2.22 -2.61
C ILE A 30 -11.08 -1.87 -2.89
N ASP A 31 -11.94 -2.09 -1.89
CA ASP A 31 -13.33 -1.68 -1.89
C ASP A 31 -13.54 -0.42 -1.03
N ILE A 32 -14.35 0.51 -1.52
CA ILE A 32 -14.59 1.80 -0.87
C ILE A 32 -16.08 2.08 -0.85
N ILE A 33 -16.65 2.12 0.34
CA ILE A 33 -18.04 2.53 0.53
C ILE A 33 -18.10 3.82 1.33
N ARG A 34 -19.27 4.45 1.32
CA ARG A 34 -19.54 5.63 2.14
C ARG A 34 -20.46 5.27 3.29
N ASP A 35 -20.07 5.68 4.49
CA ASP A 35 -20.94 5.68 5.66
C ASP A 35 -21.04 7.11 6.21
N ASN A 36 -22.24 7.70 6.09
CA ASN A 36 -22.53 9.08 6.48
C ASN A 36 -21.55 10.10 5.85
N SER A 37 -20.63 10.63 6.64
CA SER A 37 -19.63 11.64 6.23
C SER A 37 -18.24 11.05 6.01
N ASN A 38 -18.07 9.74 6.22
CA ASN A 38 -16.79 9.07 6.15
C ASN A 38 -16.73 8.08 4.98
N TYR A 39 -15.51 7.71 4.60
CA TYR A 39 -15.23 6.64 3.67
C TYR A 39 -14.74 5.43 4.46
N ILE A 40 -15.28 4.25 4.15
CA ILE A 40 -14.78 2.98 4.68
C ILE A 40 -13.99 2.33 3.54
N ILE A 41 -12.69 2.13 3.74
CA ILE A 41 -11.75 1.63 2.74
C ILE A 41 -11.28 0.25 3.20
N LYS A 42 -11.65 -0.79 2.46
CA LYS A 42 -11.36 -2.18 2.76
C LYS A 42 -10.38 -2.75 1.72
N PRO A 43 -9.11 -2.99 2.08
CA PRO A 43 -8.23 -3.81 1.25
C PRO A 43 -8.63 -5.29 1.38
N LYS A 44 -8.18 -6.12 0.43
CA LYS A 44 -8.43 -7.56 0.45
C LYS A 44 -7.96 -8.24 1.74
N ASP A 45 -6.72 -7.96 2.16
CA ASP A 45 -6.00 -8.74 3.17
C ASP A 45 -5.88 -8.07 4.56
N ASP A 46 -6.68 -7.05 4.85
CA ASP A 46 -6.60 -6.31 6.13
C ASP A 46 -7.96 -5.73 6.55
N GLU A 47 -8.11 -5.31 7.80
CA GLU A 47 -9.35 -4.72 8.30
C GLU A 47 -9.69 -3.38 7.60
N PRO A 48 -10.99 -3.01 7.50
CA PRO A 48 -11.37 -1.73 6.93
C PRO A 48 -10.83 -0.55 7.74
N VAL A 49 -10.43 0.51 7.05
CA VAL A 49 -9.98 1.77 7.65
C VAL A 49 -10.96 2.88 7.31
N ILE A 50 -11.20 3.78 8.27
CA ILE A 50 -12.11 4.92 8.10
C ILE A 50 -11.29 6.16 7.74
N ALA A 51 -11.64 6.79 6.62
CA ALA A 51 -11.12 8.09 6.23
C ALA A 51 -12.19 9.17 6.42
N ASN A 52 -11.80 10.32 6.98
CA ASN A 52 -12.74 11.38 7.35
C ASN A 52 -12.95 12.42 6.24
N ASN A 53 -12.10 12.42 5.22
CA ASN A 53 -12.15 13.33 4.09
C ASN A 53 -11.46 12.71 2.87
N ILE A 54 -11.52 13.41 1.73
CA ILE A 54 -10.98 12.93 0.46
C ILE A 54 -9.45 12.80 0.50
N ASP A 55 -8.74 13.75 1.10
CA ASP A 55 -7.27 13.72 1.13
C ASP A 55 -6.76 12.53 1.98
N ASP A 56 -7.39 12.29 3.12
CA ASP A 56 -7.16 11.14 3.98
C ASP A 56 -7.47 9.83 3.25
N ALA A 57 -8.60 9.78 2.53
CA ALA A 57 -8.98 8.61 1.74
C ALA A 57 -7.95 8.30 0.65
N LEU A 58 -7.52 9.33 -0.09
CA LEU A 58 -6.49 9.19 -1.13
C LEU A 58 -5.17 8.70 -0.57
N LEU A 59 -4.76 9.19 0.62
CA LEU A 59 -3.54 8.75 1.28
C LEU A 59 -3.60 7.28 1.69
N ILE A 60 -4.71 6.86 2.33
CA ILE A 60 -4.93 5.47 2.74
C ILE A 60 -4.97 4.53 1.53
N ILE A 61 -5.69 4.92 0.47
CA ILE A 61 -5.76 4.15 -0.78
C ILE A 61 -4.37 4.03 -1.41
N LYS A 62 -3.59 5.10 -1.41
CA LYS A 62 -2.20 5.09 -1.90
C LYS A 62 -1.34 4.12 -1.11
N ASP A 63 -1.43 4.13 0.22
CA ASP A 63 -0.66 3.20 1.05
C ASP A 63 -1.03 1.74 0.77
N PHE A 64 -2.32 1.42 0.67
CA PHE A 64 -2.77 0.06 0.32
C PHE A 64 -2.34 -0.35 -1.08
N SER A 65 -2.42 0.56 -2.05
CA SER A 65 -2.01 0.30 -3.43
C SER A 65 -0.51 0.04 -3.52
N TYR A 66 0.29 0.80 -2.79
CA TYR A 66 1.74 0.57 -2.65
C TYR A 66 2.05 -0.73 -1.91
N GLY A 67 1.24 -1.10 -0.92
CA GLY A 67 1.31 -2.40 -0.26
C GLY A 67 1.13 -3.55 -1.25
N GLU A 68 0.15 -3.48 -2.15
CA GLU A 68 -0.01 -4.52 -3.17
C GLU A 68 1.15 -4.52 -4.16
N MET A 69 1.56 -3.35 -4.65
CA MET A 69 2.66 -3.24 -5.62
C MET A 69 4.00 -3.73 -5.07
N ILE A 70 4.32 -3.48 -3.79
CA ILE A 70 5.56 -4.02 -3.20
C ILE A 70 5.45 -5.55 -3.02
N SER A 71 4.26 -6.07 -2.72
CA SER A 71 4.01 -7.52 -2.64
C SER A 71 4.30 -8.19 -3.99
N GLU A 72 3.74 -7.64 -5.08
CA GLU A 72 3.98 -8.11 -6.45
C GLU A 72 5.48 -8.09 -6.80
N GLU A 73 6.15 -6.98 -6.52
CA GLU A 73 7.58 -6.84 -6.84
C GLU A 73 8.45 -7.79 -6.01
N LEU A 74 8.10 -8.04 -4.74
CA LEU A 74 8.79 -9.03 -3.91
C LEU A 74 8.62 -10.46 -4.46
N ASP A 75 7.42 -10.80 -4.93
CA ASP A 75 7.13 -12.08 -5.58
C ASP A 75 7.92 -12.22 -6.89
N GLU A 76 7.96 -11.18 -7.73
CA GLU A 76 8.72 -11.16 -8.99
C GLU A 76 10.23 -11.34 -8.77
N ASN A 77 10.75 -10.82 -7.67
CA ASN A 77 12.15 -10.97 -7.26
C ASN A 77 12.43 -12.25 -6.43
N ASN A 78 11.44 -13.13 -6.26
CA ASN A 78 11.52 -14.40 -5.50
C ASN A 78 11.90 -14.22 -4.02
N TYR A 79 11.53 -13.10 -3.41
CA TYR A 79 11.70 -12.93 -1.96
C TYR A 79 10.73 -13.81 -1.18
N HIS A 80 11.18 -14.34 -0.05
CA HIS A 80 10.30 -14.99 0.92
C HIS A 80 9.93 -13.99 2.01
N TYR A 81 8.63 -13.73 2.15
CA TYR A 81 8.11 -12.76 3.12
C TYR A 81 6.79 -13.23 3.73
N ASN A 82 6.47 -12.64 4.87
CA ASN A 82 5.16 -12.73 5.50
C ASN A 82 4.45 -11.38 5.38
N LYS A 83 3.28 -11.36 4.73
CA LYS A 83 2.39 -10.20 4.69
C LYS A 83 1.59 -10.17 5.99
N GLU A 84 2.04 -9.37 6.96
CA GLU A 84 1.39 -9.26 8.28
C GLU A 84 0.11 -8.42 8.22
N SER A 85 0.04 -7.48 7.28
CA SER A 85 -1.15 -6.68 6.96
C SER A 85 -1.02 -6.13 5.55
N ALA A 86 -2.03 -5.42 5.05
CA ALA A 86 -1.97 -4.82 3.70
C ALA A 86 -0.82 -3.83 3.49
N ARG A 87 -0.20 -3.33 4.58
CA ARG A 87 0.88 -2.33 4.54
C ARG A 87 2.12 -2.74 5.32
N PHE A 88 2.19 -3.98 5.80
CA PHE A 88 3.29 -4.44 6.64
C PHE A 88 3.77 -5.82 6.23
N PHE A 89 5.07 -5.91 5.96
CA PHE A 89 5.73 -7.10 5.43
C PHE A 89 6.97 -7.40 6.28
N SER A 90 7.19 -8.68 6.58
CA SER A 90 8.39 -9.17 7.27
C SER A 90 9.18 -10.10 6.35
N LEU A 91 10.47 -9.82 6.17
CA LEU A 91 11.39 -10.51 5.25
C LEU A 91 12.64 -10.96 6.01
N GLY A 92 12.66 -12.20 6.48
CA GLY A 92 13.72 -12.66 7.39
C GLY A 92 13.74 -11.80 8.65
N ASN A 93 14.81 -11.02 8.83
CA ASN A 93 14.92 -10.08 9.94
C ASN A 93 14.55 -8.63 9.58
N ASP A 94 14.28 -8.35 8.31
CA ASP A 94 13.91 -7.02 7.82
C ASP A 94 12.38 -6.84 7.82
N LYS A 95 11.95 -5.58 7.85
CA LYS A 95 10.54 -5.17 7.92
C LYS A 95 10.25 -4.02 6.98
N ILE A 96 9.22 -4.14 6.15
CA ILE A 96 8.74 -3.06 5.26
C ILE A 96 7.39 -2.56 5.75
N LYS A 97 7.27 -1.26 6.01
CA LYS A 97 6.00 -0.59 6.30
C LYS A 97 5.69 0.46 5.23
N VAL A 98 4.45 0.50 4.76
CA VAL A 98 3.96 1.56 3.88
C VAL A 98 3.11 2.54 4.69
N ILE A 99 3.60 3.78 4.81
CA ILE A 99 2.95 4.83 5.61
C ILE A 99 3.15 6.17 4.91
N ASP A 100 2.08 6.95 4.78
CA ASP A 100 2.09 8.31 4.21
C ASP A 100 2.70 8.36 2.80
N GLY A 101 2.45 7.33 2.00
CA GLY A 101 2.96 7.16 0.65
C GLY A 101 4.48 6.93 0.58
N ARG A 102 5.09 6.41 1.65
CA ARG A 102 6.52 6.09 1.74
C ARG A 102 6.74 4.67 2.24
N PHE A 103 7.91 4.12 1.92
CA PHE A 103 8.33 2.79 2.33
C PHE A 103 9.40 2.91 3.43
N TYR A 104 9.13 2.34 4.59
CA TYR A 104 10.05 2.28 5.71
C TYR A 104 10.63 0.87 5.78
N LEU A 105 11.90 0.72 5.43
CA LEU A 105 12.65 -0.52 5.55
C LEU A 105 13.45 -0.49 6.84
N GLN A 106 13.04 -1.31 7.80
CA GLN A 106 13.76 -1.51 9.06
C GLN A 106 14.59 -2.78 8.99
N ASP A 107 15.85 -2.70 9.39
CA ASP A 107 16.75 -3.85 9.49
C ASP A 107 16.74 -4.49 10.89
N ASP A 108 17.56 -5.52 11.04
CA ASP A 108 17.74 -6.32 12.25
C ASP A 108 18.47 -5.60 13.38
N GLU A 109 19.21 -4.55 13.08
CA GLU A 109 19.83 -3.64 14.05
C GLU A 109 18.86 -2.54 14.52
N GLY A 110 17.67 -2.47 13.91
CA GLY A 110 16.63 -1.49 14.20
C GLY A 110 16.77 -0.19 13.42
N SER A 111 17.77 -0.05 12.54
CA SER A 111 17.93 1.10 11.65
C SER A 111 16.79 1.13 10.64
N THR A 112 16.25 2.31 10.37
CA THR A 112 15.12 2.48 9.45
C THR A 112 15.48 3.45 8.34
N ASN A 113 15.46 2.95 7.10
CA ASN A 113 15.61 3.77 5.89
C ASN A 113 14.23 4.06 5.29
N VAL A 114 14.09 5.24 4.70
CA VAL A 114 12.82 5.69 4.11
C VAL A 114 13.00 5.91 2.61
N TYR A 115 12.15 5.29 1.82
CA TYR A 115 12.15 5.35 0.37
C TYR A 115 10.83 5.92 -0.16
N VAL A 116 10.88 6.51 -1.35
CA VAL A 116 9.73 7.14 -2.03
C VAL A 116 9.21 6.30 -3.20
N ASP A 117 9.91 5.22 -3.54
CA ASP A 117 9.58 4.34 -4.65
C ASP A 117 10.02 2.89 -4.35
N ILE A 118 9.35 1.95 -5.01
CA ILE A 118 9.54 0.51 -4.87
C ILE A 118 10.92 0.05 -5.38
N PRO A 119 11.42 0.50 -6.56
CA PRO A 119 12.74 0.08 -7.06
C PRO A 119 13.87 0.37 -6.06
N SER A 120 13.80 1.49 -5.33
CA SER A 120 14.78 1.82 -4.29
C SER A 120 14.75 0.85 -3.10
N VAL A 121 13.55 0.38 -2.70
CA VAL A 121 13.39 -0.63 -1.65
C VAL A 121 14.01 -1.95 -2.09
N ILE A 122 13.69 -2.42 -3.31
CA ILE A 122 14.23 -3.66 -3.86
C ILE A 122 15.76 -3.59 -4.01
N GLY A 123 16.28 -2.48 -4.52
CA GLY A 123 17.72 -2.26 -4.66
C GLY A 123 18.46 -2.28 -3.32
N ALA A 124 17.84 -1.76 -2.25
CA ALA A 124 18.39 -1.82 -0.90
C ALA A 124 18.44 -3.26 -0.36
N LEU A 125 17.35 -4.04 -0.53
CA LEU A 125 17.32 -5.46 -0.17
C LEU A 125 18.39 -6.25 -0.92
N GLN A 126 18.47 -6.10 -2.24
CA GLN A 126 19.45 -6.79 -3.09
C GLN A 126 20.90 -6.47 -2.69
N SER A 127 21.17 -5.21 -2.34
CA SER A 127 22.50 -4.76 -1.94
C SER A 127 22.94 -5.39 -0.61
N LYS A 128 22.01 -5.61 0.34
CA LYS A 128 22.27 -6.33 1.59
C LYS A 128 22.69 -7.78 1.31
N PHE A 129 21.91 -8.50 0.48
CA PHE A 129 22.21 -9.89 0.11
C PHE A 129 23.52 -10.07 -0.67
N LEU A 130 23.95 -9.07 -1.46
CA LEU A 130 25.21 -9.12 -2.21
C LEU A 130 26.44 -8.73 -1.37
N GLY A 131 26.23 -7.99 -0.28
CA GLY A 131 27.27 -7.55 0.65
C GLY A 131 27.65 -8.57 1.73
N GLU A 132 26.80 -9.57 1.99
CA GLU A 132 27.05 -10.66 2.94
C GLU A 132 28.00 -11.75 2.37
N LYS A 133 29.22 -11.36 1.98
CA LYS A 133 30.32 -12.31 1.65
C LYS A 133 31.38 -12.39 2.73
#